data_AF-A0A6G1R9H1-F1
#
_entry.id   AF-A0A6G1R9H1-F1
#
_cell.length_a   1.000
_cell.length_b   1.000
_cell.length_c   1.000
_cell.angle_alpha   90.00
_cell.angle_beta   90.00
_cell.angle_gamma   90.00
#
_symmetry.space_group_name_H-M   'P 1'
#
loop_
_entity.id
_entity.type
_entity.pdbx_description
1 polymer ?
#
loop_
_entity_poly.entity_id
_entity_poly.type
_entity_poly.pdbx_seq_one_letter_code
_entity_poly.pdbx_strand_id
1 'polypeptide(L)'
;SWFNTWDPSLARLNQKGKLNAWRAKVNNNQQWLQIDLLTVKKITAIATQGVKSVSGESFVKTYIILHSDEGSEWKSYTDSSSSVAKVFLGNENNNGHVKHFFNPPILSRFIRIVPRT
;
A
#
# COMPACT_ATOMS: atom_id res chain seq x y z
N SER A 1 -21.77 3.66 11.73
CA SER A 1 -22.19 3.37 10.34
C SER A 1 -22.37 1.86 10.22
N TRP A 2 -23.59 1.39 9.88
CA TRP A 2 -24.02 -0.01 10.00
C TRP A 2 -23.76 -0.86 8.75
N PHE A 3 -22.64 -0.63 8.07
CA PHE A 3 -22.17 -1.55 7.04
C PHE A 3 -20.72 -1.93 7.33
N ASN A 4 -20.51 -3.23 7.44
CA ASN A 4 -19.19 -3.86 7.52
C ASN A 4 -18.43 -3.58 6.21
N THR A 5 -17.65 -2.49 6.20
CA THR A 5 -16.86 -2.07 5.03
C THR A 5 -15.38 -2.40 5.19
N TRP A 6 -14.71 -2.68 4.07
CA TRP A 6 -13.26 -2.90 3.98
C TRP A 6 -12.48 -1.58 4.18
N ASP A 7 -12.54 -1.04 5.39
CA ASP A 7 -12.01 0.27 5.77
C ASP A 7 -10.46 0.34 5.69
N PRO A 8 -9.87 1.50 5.31
CA PRO A 8 -8.41 1.68 5.30
C PRO A 8 -7.71 1.29 6.61
N SER A 9 -8.34 1.51 7.76
CA SER A 9 -7.77 1.18 9.09
C SER A 9 -7.55 -0.32 9.31
N LEU A 10 -8.17 -1.18 8.49
CA LEU A 10 -8.04 -2.63 8.52
C LEU A 10 -6.85 -3.16 7.72
N ALA A 11 -6.12 -2.30 7.00
CA ALA A 11 -4.93 -2.67 6.22
C ALA A 11 -3.71 -2.96 7.13
N ARG A 12 -3.83 -3.96 7.99
CA ARG A 12 -2.78 -4.37 8.94
C ARG A 12 -2.28 -5.76 8.57
N LEU A 13 -0.96 -5.93 8.54
CA LEU A 13 -0.34 -7.22 8.25
C LEU A 13 -0.77 -8.27 9.29
N ASN A 14 -1.11 -9.48 8.85
CA ASN A 14 -1.62 -10.58 9.68
C ASN A 14 -2.91 -10.28 10.46
N GLN A 15 -3.68 -9.28 10.03
CA GLN A 15 -4.97 -8.98 10.64
C GLN A 15 -5.91 -10.18 10.48
N LYS A 16 -6.63 -10.50 11.56
CA LYS A 16 -7.60 -11.61 11.62
C LYS A 16 -9.02 -11.07 11.72
N GLY A 17 -9.99 -11.93 11.44
CA GLY A 17 -11.42 -11.62 11.54
C GLY A 17 -12.11 -11.59 10.19
N LYS A 18 -13.43 -11.33 10.20
CA LYS A 18 -14.27 -11.35 9.00
C LYS A 18 -13.94 -10.23 8.02
N LEU A 19 -13.54 -9.07 8.54
CA LEU A 19 -13.02 -7.93 7.79
C LEU A 19 -11.64 -7.60 8.33
N ASN A 20 -10.63 -7.93 7.55
CA ASN A 20 -9.24 -7.93 8.00
C ASN A 20 -8.29 -7.36 6.94
N ALA A 21 -8.81 -6.55 6.03
CA ALA A 21 -8.03 -5.89 5.00
C ALA A 21 -8.73 -4.60 4.56
N TRP A 22 -8.01 -3.81 3.76
CA TRP A 22 -8.58 -2.72 2.99
C TRP A 22 -8.90 -3.18 1.57
N ARG A 23 -10.01 -2.71 1.01
CA ARG A 23 -10.35 -2.87 -0.40
C ARG A 23 -10.71 -1.50 -0.96
N ALA A 24 -10.09 -1.17 -2.09
CA ALA A 24 -10.46 0.00 -2.86
C ALA A 24 -11.95 -0.01 -3.22
N LYS A 25 -12.58 1.17 -3.22
CA LYS A 25 -14.00 1.31 -3.57
C LYS A 25 -14.26 0.99 -5.04
N VAL A 26 -13.32 1.36 -5.91
CA VAL A 26 -13.36 1.10 -7.35
C VAL A 26 -12.04 0.45 -7.75
N ASN A 27 -12.07 -0.61 -8.54
CA ASN A 27 -10.85 -1.26 -9.00
C ASN A 27 -10.24 -0.52 -10.20
N ASN A 28 -9.53 0.58 -9.93
CA ASN A 28 -8.84 1.38 -10.95
C ASN A 28 -7.48 1.90 -10.46
N ASN A 29 -6.71 2.47 -11.37
CA ASN A 29 -5.33 2.93 -11.12
C ASN A 29 -5.24 4.30 -10.41
N GLN A 30 -6.35 4.80 -9.88
CA GLN A 30 -6.46 6.09 -9.18
C GLN A 30 -6.66 5.92 -7.67
N GLN A 31 -6.78 4.68 -7.20
CA GLN A 31 -6.92 4.38 -5.78
C GLN A 31 -5.59 4.43 -5.06
N TRP A 32 -5.63 4.78 -3.77
CA TRP A 32 -4.47 4.74 -2.90
C TRP A 32 -4.86 4.43 -1.47
N LEU A 33 -3.93 3.80 -0.74
CA LEU A 33 -3.96 3.70 0.71
C LEU A 33 -2.93 4.68 1.27
N GLN A 34 -3.38 5.69 2.02
CA GLN A 34 -2.50 6.68 2.64
C GLN A 34 -2.30 6.37 4.11
N ILE A 35 -1.07 6.51 4.56
CA ILE A 35 -0.70 6.39 5.96
C ILE A 35 0.00 7.70 6.36
N ASP A 36 -0.53 8.35 7.40
CA ASP A 36 0.11 9.48 8.09
C ASP A 36 0.91 8.92 9.28
N LEU A 37 2.23 9.10 9.26
CA LEU A 37 3.13 8.67 10.33
C LEU A 37 3.25 9.71 11.46
N LEU A 38 2.46 10.79 11.40
CA LEU A 38 2.38 11.94 12.31
C LEU A 38 3.62 12.84 12.31
N THR A 39 4.81 12.27 12.16
CA THR A 39 6.07 12.99 12.00
C THR A 39 6.86 12.41 10.84
N VAL A 40 7.87 13.14 10.33
CA VAL A 40 8.82 12.57 9.38
C VAL A 40 9.51 11.35 10.00
N LYS A 41 9.53 10.24 9.26
CA LYS A 41 10.20 8.99 9.64
C LYS A 41 11.09 8.49 8.51
N LYS A 42 12.07 7.66 8.88
CA LYS A 42 12.85 6.87 7.92
C LYS A 42 12.13 5.56 7.63
N ILE A 43 11.59 5.45 6.43
CA ILE A 43 10.86 4.28 5.95
C ILE A 43 11.82 3.45 5.09
N THR A 44 12.14 2.24 5.54
CA THR A 44 13.17 1.39 4.91
C THR A 44 12.59 0.23 4.11
N ALA A 45 11.34 -0.15 4.38
CA ALA A 45 10.69 -1.26 3.70
C ALA A 45 9.16 -1.15 3.80
N ILE A 46 8.49 -1.89 2.91
CA ILE A 46 7.07 -2.16 2.96
C ILE A 46 6.83 -3.67 2.85
N ALA A 47 5.82 -4.16 3.55
CA ALA A 47 5.32 -5.53 3.41
C ALA A 47 3.86 -5.49 2.99
N THR A 48 3.50 -6.32 2.01
CA THR A 48 2.14 -6.42 1.47
C THR A 48 1.59 -7.84 1.66
N GLN A 49 0.28 -7.91 1.88
CA GLN A 49 -0.49 -9.13 2.03
C GLN A 49 -1.87 -8.91 1.41
N GLY A 50 -2.44 -9.97 0.83
CA GLY A 50 -3.80 -9.94 0.32
C GLY A 50 -4.83 -10.31 1.39
N VAL A 51 -5.99 -10.79 0.92
CA VAL A 51 -7.07 -11.25 1.78
C VAL A 51 -7.84 -12.40 1.15
N LYS A 52 -8.24 -13.36 1.99
CA LYS A 52 -9.26 -14.35 1.66
C LYS A 52 -10.59 -13.91 2.26
N SER A 53 -11.59 -13.74 1.41
CA SER A 53 -12.95 -13.40 1.84
C SER A 53 -13.94 -14.43 1.31
N VAL A 54 -15.20 -14.36 1.75
CA VAL A 54 -16.27 -15.22 1.24
C VAL A 54 -16.46 -15.04 -0.27
N SER A 55 -16.19 -13.84 -0.80
CA SER A 55 -16.29 -13.54 -2.23
C SER A 55 -15.04 -13.91 -3.04
N GLY A 56 -14.11 -14.67 -2.46
CA GLY A 56 -12.86 -15.09 -3.09
C GLY A 56 -11.61 -14.39 -2.55
N GLU A 57 -10.52 -14.59 -3.27
CA GLU A 57 -9.18 -14.12 -2.91
C GLU A 57 -8.87 -12.80 -3.62
N SER A 58 -8.21 -11.88 -2.94
CA SER A 58 -7.84 -10.58 -3.50
C SER A 58 -6.47 -10.19 -3.02
N PHE A 59 -5.66 -9.63 -3.91
CA PHE A 59 -4.32 -9.15 -3.61
C PHE A 59 -3.89 -8.17 -4.69
N VAL A 60 -2.89 -7.35 -4.38
CA VAL A 60 -2.29 -6.40 -5.33
C VAL A 60 -1.07 -7.05 -5.96
N LYS A 61 -1.07 -7.21 -7.29
CA LYS A 61 0.02 -7.80 -8.07
C LYS A 61 1.12 -6.79 -8.35
N THR A 62 0.78 -5.53 -8.58
CA THR A 62 1.79 -4.47 -8.75
C THR A 62 1.33 -3.16 -8.14
N TYR A 63 2.28 -2.37 -7.65
CA TYR A 63 2.00 -1.06 -7.07
C TYR A 63 3.17 -0.09 -7.25
N ILE A 64 2.90 1.19 -7.08
CA ILE A 64 3.92 2.22 -6.90
C ILE A 64 3.78 2.86 -5.52
N ILE A 65 4.83 3.55 -5.07
CA ILE A 65 4.83 4.31 -3.82
C ILE A 65 4.91 5.79 -4.13
N LEU A 66 4.03 6.58 -3.50
CA LEU A 66 4.17 8.03 -3.42
C LEU A 66 4.46 8.42 -1.97
N HIS A 67 5.19 9.50 -1.76
CA HIS A 67 5.48 10.04 -0.44
C HIS A 67 5.39 11.56 -0.41
N SER A 68 5.13 12.11 0.78
CA SER A 68 4.97 13.54 1.01
C SER A 68 5.33 13.91 2.45
N ASP A 69 5.80 15.13 2.65
CA ASP A 69 6.05 15.70 3.99
C ASP A 69 4.79 16.41 4.53
N GLU A 70 4.01 17.03 3.63
CA GLU A 70 2.86 17.89 3.96
C GLU A 70 1.50 17.26 3.61
N GLY A 71 1.48 16.21 2.79
CA GLY A 71 0.26 15.51 2.36
C GLY A 71 -0.47 16.14 1.16
N SER A 72 -0.03 17.30 0.68
CA SER A 72 -0.55 17.99 -0.52
C SER A 72 0.24 17.64 -1.78
N GLU A 73 1.57 17.78 -1.73
CA GLU A 73 2.48 17.53 -2.85
C GLU A 73 3.10 16.13 -2.75
N TRP A 74 2.97 15.32 -3.82
CA TRP A 74 3.35 13.91 -3.80
C TRP A 74 4.50 13.63 -4.77
N LYS A 75 5.54 12.97 -4.27
CA LYS A 75 6.69 12.50 -5.06
C LYS A 75 6.58 11.00 -5.26
N SER A 76 6.85 10.53 -6.49
CA SER A 76 6.97 9.10 -6.76
C SER A 76 8.30 8.58 -6.26
N TYR A 77 8.30 7.39 -5.66
CA TYR A 77 9.53 6.65 -5.45
C TYR A 77 10.05 6.13 -6.79
N THR A 78 11.30 6.48 -7.13
CA THR A 78 11.96 6.07 -8.38
C THR A 78 13.22 5.25 -8.10
N ASP A 79 13.70 4.53 -9.10
CA ASP A 79 15.06 3.98 -9.05
C ASP A 79 16.09 5.09 -9.28
N SER A 80 17.29 4.95 -8.71
CA SER A 80 18.35 5.97 -8.72
C SER A 80 18.75 6.45 -10.13
N SER A 81 18.50 5.63 -11.15
CA SER A 81 18.83 5.89 -12.56
C SER A 81 17.64 6.32 -13.42
N SER A 82 16.44 6.43 -12.86
CA SER A 82 15.20 6.65 -13.61
C SER A 82 14.37 7.78 -13.04
N SER A 83 13.76 8.57 -13.93
CA SER A 83 12.71 9.55 -13.58
C SER A 83 11.31 8.91 -13.52
N VAL A 84 11.19 7.64 -13.92
CA VAL A 84 9.92 6.90 -13.92
C VAL A 84 9.69 6.27 -12.55
N ALA A 85 8.45 6.32 -12.07
CA ALA A 85 8.04 5.67 -10.82
C ALA A 85 8.40 4.18 -10.85
N LYS A 86 9.04 3.71 -9.78
CA LYS A 86 9.38 2.30 -9.63
C LYS A 86 8.12 1.48 -9.42
N VAL A 87 7.95 0.44 -10.24
CA VAL A 87 6.88 -0.55 -10.09
C VAL A 87 7.38 -1.69 -9.21
N PHE A 88 6.72 -1.91 -8.09
CA PHE A 88 6.98 -3.03 -7.20
C PHE A 88 6.09 -4.21 -7.55
N LEU A 89 6.69 -5.40 -7.60
CA LEU A 89 5.94 -6.65 -7.70
C LEU A 89 5.35 -6.99 -6.33
N GLY A 90 4.03 -7.02 -6.24
CA GLY A 90 3.29 -7.34 -5.04
C GLY A 90 3.11 -8.85 -4.85
N ASN A 91 1.94 -9.24 -4.38
CA ASN A 91 1.64 -10.61 -4.01
C ASN A 91 1.13 -11.42 -5.21
N GLU A 92 1.36 -12.73 -5.17
CA GLU A 92 0.81 -13.71 -6.12
C GLU A 92 -0.33 -14.54 -5.51
N ASN A 93 -0.60 -14.33 -4.21
CA ASN A 93 -1.66 -15.00 -3.45
C ASN A 93 -2.17 -14.08 -2.32
N ASN A 94 -3.16 -14.56 -1.58
CA ASN A 94 -3.83 -13.78 -0.53
C ASN A 94 -3.12 -13.75 0.83
N ASN A 95 -2.30 -14.75 1.18
CA ASN A 95 -1.82 -14.92 2.56
C ASN A 95 -0.32 -14.68 2.73
N GLY A 96 0.47 -14.94 1.70
CA GLY A 96 1.91 -14.76 1.70
C GLY A 96 2.31 -13.30 1.90
N HIS A 97 3.47 -13.08 2.50
CA HIS A 97 4.06 -11.75 2.64
C HIS A 97 5.04 -11.51 1.52
N VAL A 98 4.92 -10.36 0.87
CA VAL A 98 5.96 -9.84 -0.02
C VAL A 98 6.53 -8.59 0.62
N LYS A 99 7.85 -8.55 0.79
CA LYS A 99 8.56 -7.44 1.42
C LYS A 99 9.53 -6.82 0.43
N HIS A 100 9.45 -5.50 0.27
CA HIS A 100 10.38 -4.73 -0.54
C HIS A 100 11.11 -3.71 0.32
N PHE A 101 12.41 -3.60 0.10
CA PHE A 101 13.24 -2.57 0.73
C PHE A 101 13.36 -1.36 -0.19
N PHE A 102 13.38 -0.18 0.41
CA PHE A 102 13.65 1.08 -0.28
C PHE A 102 15.16 1.34 -0.24
N ASN A 103 15.76 1.46 -1.43
CA ASN A 103 17.13 1.87 -1.63
C ASN A 103 17.16 2.97 -2.72
N PRO A 104 17.30 4.25 -2.34
CA PRO A 104 17.51 4.75 -0.98
C PRO A 104 16.26 4.69 -0.08
N PRO A 105 16.40 4.71 1.27
CA PRO A 105 15.25 4.83 2.17
C PRO A 105 14.44 6.11 1.94
N ILE A 106 13.14 6.06 2.18
CA ILE A 106 12.26 7.23 2.10
C ILE A 106 12.31 7.99 3.43
N LEU A 107 12.51 9.31 3.38
CA LEU A 107 12.33 10.22 4.50
C LEU A 107 11.05 11.01 4.25
N SER A 108 9.97 10.68 4.93
CA SER A 108 8.70 11.40 4.79
C SER A 108 7.76 11.18 5.99
N ARG A 109 6.73 12.04 6.10
CA ARG A 109 5.63 11.85 7.06
C ARG A 109 4.51 11.00 6.47
N PHE A 110 4.19 11.20 5.21
CA PHE A 110 3.12 10.50 4.51
C PHE A 110 3.66 9.51 3.49
N ILE A 111 2.96 8.40 3.35
CA ILE A 111 3.17 7.43 2.29
C ILE A 111 1.82 7.02 1.69
N ARG A 112 1.80 6.81 0.38
CA ARG A 112 0.68 6.23 -0.37
C ARG A 112 1.15 4.98 -1.09
N ILE A 113 0.40 3.90 -0.92
CA ILE A 113 0.47 2.71 -1.77
C ILE A 113 -0.57 2.89 -2.88
N VAL A 114 -0.13 2.87 -4.13
CA VAL A 114 -1.00 3.06 -5.30
C VAL A 114 -1.03 1.76 -6.12
N PRO A 115 -2.09 0.93 -5.99
CA PRO A 115 -2.23 -0.30 -6.77
C PRO A 115 -2.29 -0.03 -8.28
N ARG A 116 -1.74 -0.96 -9.07
CA ARG A 116 -1.74 -0.92 -10.54
C ARG A 116 -2.36 -2.16 -11.16
N THR A 117 -2.15 -3.33 -10.56
CA THR A 117 -2.78 -4.62 -10.97
C THR A 117 -3.00 -5.54 -9.79
#